data_AF-A0AAE0X1T1-F1
#
_entry.id   AF-A0AAE0X1T1-F1
#
_cell.length_a   1.000
_cell.length_b   1.000
_cell.length_c   1.000
_cell.angle_alpha   90.00
_cell.angle_beta   90.00
_cell.angle_gamma   90.00
#
_symmetry.space_group_name_H-M   'P 1'
#
loop_
_entity.id
_entity.type
_entity.pdbx_description
1 polymer ?
#
loop_
_entity_poly.entity_id
_entity_poly.type
_entity_poly.pdbx_seq_one_letter_code
_entity_poly.pdbx_strand_id
1 'polypeptide(L)'
;EPYADIGGPGVLAGFLGTAWLVVLLVVLGYFASFDPKKNPFASADKSSSSSSEGPANVEQHRAWRPNRVDQLVISQVDRLSSMYLGRFARAAGRLRWEIAFRKVILSMCDVQLVTGFGILISAYKDLLSDSISAYHWQIVVYLSWFSNLTHIACLVTLRGYLHHHQRERNWRLVFMAILWLLLIPAMVPTTYFNWAHYEPTAALPASNARCFFDLSTAGHLYYEGFNATFFIRPSMPLSETSALQSAVVSILLLILSFGTRCMKLTKKTSELIRLNIRQKTSQFFKKALEVSKKKVDKTVDRTDRAGATVVLRLVMAVYFTGKLYTDLLTSDISDVYWLLVSALWGTIRLSQARSSAIVAEDEWAFGQTLSVLLLLGPIVATIVALFPDTEPGKLPNIELESIRIGNQVSL
;
A
#
# COMPACT_ATOMS: atom_id res chain seq x y z
N GLU A 1 33.44 0.62 6.66
CA GLU A 1 33.35 1.00 8.09
C GLU A 1 31.95 0.70 8.60
N PRO A 2 31.76 0.46 9.91
CA PRO A 2 30.42 0.26 10.48
C PRO A 2 29.62 1.57 10.44
N TYR A 3 28.48 1.60 9.74
CA TYR A 3 27.56 2.73 9.77
C TYR A 3 26.42 2.43 10.74
N ALA A 4 26.70 2.55 12.04
CA ALA A 4 25.73 2.31 13.11
C ALA A 4 24.48 3.22 12.98
N ASP A 5 24.59 4.39 12.34
CA ASP A 5 23.47 5.30 12.04
C ASP A 5 22.59 4.87 10.85
N ILE A 6 22.96 3.79 10.14
CA ILE A 6 22.23 3.26 8.98
C ILE A 6 21.73 1.84 9.27
N GLY A 7 22.63 0.92 9.63
CA GLY A 7 22.33 -0.50 9.84
C GLY A 7 22.00 -0.87 11.29
N GLY A 8 22.11 0.09 12.22
CA GLY A 8 21.96 -0.16 13.64
C GLY A 8 20.53 -0.55 14.06
N PRO A 9 20.39 -1.36 15.12
CA PRO A 9 19.11 -1.91 15.56
C PRO A 9 18.06 -0.84 15.89
N GLY A 10 18.46 0.33 16.39
CA GLY A 10 17.52 1.43 16.67
C GLY A 10 16.86 2.02 15.42
N VAL A 11 17.63 2.14 14.32
CA VAL A 11 17.09 2.61 13.02
C VAL A 11 16.14 1.57 12.45
N LEU A 12 16.53 0.29 12.47
CA LEU A 12 15.68 -0.81 12.02
C LEU A 12 14.36 -0.85 12.82
N ALA A 13 14.43 -0.74 14.15
CA ALA A 13 13.27 -0.71 15.02
C ALA A 13 12.36 0.49 14.74
N GLY A 14 12.93 1.68 14.48
CA GLY A 14 12.18 2.88 14.11
C GLY A 14 11.39 2.69 12.82
N PHE A 15 12.04 2.29 11.74
CA PHE A 15 11.38 2.11 10.42
C PHE A 15 10.42 0.92 10.38
N LEU A 16 10.88 -0.25 10.82
CA LEU A 16 10.07 -1.46 10.80
C LEU A 16 8.91 -1.37 11.79
N GLY A 17 9.17 -0.85 13.00
CA GLY A 17 8.16 -0.69 14.04
C GLY A 17 7.07 0.30 13.67
N THR A 18 7.42 1.48 13.14
CA THR A 18 6.42 2.45 12.65
C THR A 18 5.59 1.85 11.50
N ALA A 19 6.24 1.23 10.51
CA ALA A 19 5.53 0.67 9.36
C ALA A 19 4.56 -0.45 9.76
N TRP A 20 4.99 -1.39 10.61
CA TRP A 20 4.13 -2.47 11.09
C TRP A 20 3.03 -1.97 12.03
N LEU A 21 3.28 -0.94 12.85
CA LEU A 21 2.22 -0.33 13.64
C LEU A 21 1.16 0.27 12.70
N VAL A 22 1.55 1.02 11.68
CA VAL A 22 0.59 1.58 10.70
C VAL A 22 -0.17 0.47 9.97
N VAL A 23 0.51 -0.58 9.51
CA VAL A 23 -0.15 -1.75 8.87
C VAL A 23 -1.18 -2.36 9.82
N LEU A 24 -0.84 -2.56 11.09
CA LEU A 24 -1.76 -3.07 12.10
C LEU A 24 -2.96 -2.13 12.33
N LEU A 25 -2.73 -0.82 12.43
CA LEU A 25 -3.81 0.16 12.56
C LEU A 25 -4.72 0.21 11.32
N VAL A 26 -4.17 -0.01 10.12
CA VAL A 26 -4.95 -0.11 8.88
C VAL A 26 -5.83 -1.36 8.88
N VAL A 27 -5.28 -2.51 9.28
CA VAL A 27 -6.03 -3.76 9.39
C VAL A 27 -7.14 -3.63 10.43
N LEU A 28 -6.82 -3.11 11.62
CA LEU A 28 -7.80 -2.86 12.67
C LEU A 28 -8.86 -1.85 12.23
N GLY A 29 -8.46 -0.76 11.57
CA GLY A 29 -9.38 0.24 11.01
C GLY A 29 -10.33 -0.35 9.98
N TYR A 30 -9.83 -1.22 9.10
CA TYR A 30 -10.68 -1.90 8.12
C TYR A 30 -11.76 -2.76 8.78
N PHE A 31 -11.41 -3.56 9.79
CA PHE A 31 -12.40 -4.43 10.43
C PHE A 31 -13.28 -3.72 11.47
N ALA A 32 -12.74 -2.69 12.15
CA ALA A 32 -13.45 -2.01 13.22
C ALA A 32 -14.35 -0.89 12.71
N SER A 33 -13.87 0.00 11.84
CA SER A 33 -14.53 1.28 11.51
C SER A 33 -15.00 1.43 10.05
N PHE A 34 -14.50 0.61 9.12
CA PHE A 34 -14.84 0.75 7.70
C PHE A 34 -16.33 0.52 7.41
N ASP A 35 -16.92 1.42 6.61
CA ASP A 35 -18.28 1.29 6.09
C ASP A 35 -18.26 1.31 4.56
N PRO A 36 -18.55 0.17 3.88
CA PRO A 36 -18.54 0.10 2.42
C PRO A 36 -19.63 0.97 1.77
N LYS A 37 -20.67 1.35 2.51
CA LYS A 37 -21.78 2.17 2.01
C LYS A 37 -21.50 3.68 2.06
N LYS A 38 -20.53 4.12 2.87
CA LYS A 38 -20.12 5.52 2.97
C LYS A 38 -19.45 5.94 1.66
N ASN A 39 -19.96 7.00 1.02
CA ASN A 39 -19.32 7.54 -0.18
C ASN A 39 -18.08 8.36 0.23
N PRO A 40 -16.86 7.96 -0.16
CA PRO A 40 -15.63 8.68 0.20
C PRO A 40 -15.54 10.08 -0.43
N PHE A 41 -16.40 10.39 -1.40
CA PHE A 41 -16.43 11.65 -2.14
C PHE A 41 -17.66 12.52 -1.86
N ALA A 42 -18.48 12.17 -0.85
CA ALA A 42 -19.61 13.01 -0.47
C ALA A 42 -19.11 14.29 0.22
N SER A 43 -19.54 15.46 -0.29
CA SER A 43 -19.37 16.73 0.42
C SER A 43 -20.39 16.80 1.56
N ALA A 44 -19.97 17.28 2.73
CA ALA A 44 -20.84 17.47 3.90
C ALA A 44 -22.01 18.47 3.64
N ASP A 45 -21.91 19.32 2.62
CA ASP A 45 -22.84 20.44 2.39
C ASP A 45 -24.13 20.11 1.63
N LYS A 46 -24.45 18.84 1.37
CA LYS A 46 -25.63 18.48 0.54
C LYS A 46 -26.67 17.58 1.22
N SER A 47 -26.57 17.35 2.53
CA SER A 47 -27.56 16.56 3.27
C SER A 47 -28.68 17.38 3.93
N SER A 48 -28.72 18.71 3.76
CA SER A 48 -29.66 19.59 4.48
C SER A 48 -30.60 20.43 3.60
N SER A 49 -30.79 20.10 2.32
CA SER A 49 -31.80 20.78 1.49
C SER A 49 -32.49 19.86 0.48
N SER A 50 -33.16 18.83 0.99
CA SER A 50 -34.14 18.08 0.21
C SER A 50 -35.55 18.63 0.44
N SER A 51 -35.88 19.73 -0.21
CA SER A 51 -37.27 20.15 -0.42
C SER A 51 -37.31 21.21 -1.52
N SER A 52 -37.30 20.77 -2.78
CA SER A 52 -37.99 21.41 -3.92
C SER A 52 -37.79 20.54 -5.16
N GLU A 53 -38.88 19.91 -5.59
CA GLU A 53 -38.97 19.12 -6.82
C GLU A 53 -38.90 20.03 -8.04
N GLY A 54 -38.02 19.70 -9.00
CA GLY A 54 -37.96 20.30 -10.32
C GLY A 54 -37.40 19.28 -11.33
N PRO A 55 -38.03 19.06 -12.51
CA PRO A 55 -37.75 17.90 -13.36
C PRO A 55 -36.52 18.06 -14.29
N ALA A 56 -35.55 18.90 -13.94
CA ALA A 56 -34.41 19.24 -14.82
C ALA A 56 -33.02 18.80 -14.32
N ASN A 57 -32.92 18.07 -13.20
CA ASN A 57 -31.64 17.62 -12.61
C ASN A 57 -31.45 16.08 -12.66
N VAL A 58 -31.75 15.44 -13.80
CA VAL A 58 -31.61 13.98 -13.99
C VAL A 58 -30.15 13.51 -14.03
N GLU A 59 -29.17 14.41 -14.09
CA GLU A 59 -27.75 14.07 -13.95
C GLU A 59 -27.25 14.01 -12.49
N GLN A 60 -28.09 14.38 -11.53
CA GLN A 60 -27.74 14.52 -10.12
C GLN A 60 -28.16 13.27 -9.34
N HIS A 61 -27.18 12.61 -8.70
CA HIS A 61 -27.26 11.35 -7.94
C HIS A 61 -27.03 10.05 -8.74
N ARG A 62 -25.82 9.88 -9.32
CA ARG A 62 -25.26 8.52 -9.40
C ARG A 62 -25.05 8.01 -7.98
N ALA A 63 -26.03 7.26 -7.47
CA ALA A 63 -25.95 6.58 -6.17
C ALA A 63 -24.62 5.83 -6.07
N TRP A 64 -23.83 6.16 -5.05
CA TRP A 64 -22.59 5.44 -4.73
C TRP A 64 -22.92 3.95 -4.61
N ARG A 65 -22.30 3.12 -5.45
CA ARG A 65 -22.45 1.67 -5.41
C ARG A 65 -21.26 1.08 -4.68
N PRO A 66 -21.46 0.47 -3.50
CA PRO A 66 -20.38 -0.17 -2.76
C PRO A 66 -19.74 -1.28 -3.57
N ASN A 67 -18.50 -1.60 -3.23
CA ASN A 67 -17.87 -2.81 -3.73
C ASN A 67 -18.54 -4.05 -3.12
N ARG A 68 -18.81 -5.07 -3.94
CA ARG A 68 -19.46 -6.31 -3.51
C ARG A 68 -18.55 -7.16 -2.63
N VAL A 69 -17.24 -7.15 -2.89
CA VAL A 69 -16.25 -7.91 -2.12
C VAL A 69 -16.20 -7.37 -0.69
N ASP A 70 -16.03 -6.06 -0.54
CA ASP A 70 -16.01 -5.40 0.77
C ASP A 70 -17.34 -5.59 1.54
N GLN A 71 -18.47 -5.51 0.85
CA GLN A 71 -19.78 -5.79 1.48
C GLN A 71 -19.86 -7.21 2.02
N LEU A 72 -19.39 -8.21 1.27
CA LEU A 72 -19.42 -9.60 1.70
C LEU A 72 -18.59 -9.77 2.98
N VAL A 73 -17.34 -9.31 2.97
CA VAL A 73 -16.40 -9.43 4.09
C VAL A 73 -16.95 -8.73 5.33
N ILE A 74 -17.32 -7.45 5.21
CA ILE A 74 -17.83 -6.68 6.36
C ILE A 74 -19.15 -7.25 6.88
N SER A 75 -20.03 -7.77 6.01
CA SER A 75 -21.29 -8.39 6.48
C SER A 75 -21.07 -9.64 7.32
N GLN A 76 -20.03 -10.43 7.02
CA GLN A 76 -19.66 -11.59 7.81
C GLN A 76 -19.06 -11.16 9.16
N VAL A 77 -18.18 -10.17 9.14
CA VAL A 77 -17.57 -9.59 10.35
C VAL A 77 -18.65 -8.97 11.24
N ASP A 78 -19.58 -8.22 10.68
CA ASP A 78 -20.71 -7.60 11.39
C ASP A 78 -21.60 -8.66 12.04
N ARG A 79 -21.89 -9.76 11.34
CA ARG A 79 -22.68 -10.86 11.89
C ARG A 79 -22.01 -11.49 13.11
N LEU A 80 -20.76 -11.89 12.96
CA LEU A 80 -19.97 -12.48 14.05
C LEU A 80 -19.86 -11.53 15.22
N SER A 81 -19.50 -10.29 14.94
CA SER A 81 -19.19 -9.32 15.96
C SER A 81 -20.44 -8.75 16.64
N SER A 82 -21.62 -8.79 15.99
CA SER A 82 -22.92 -8.47 16.63
C SER A 82 -23.44 -9.54 17.58
N MET A 83 -22.92 -10.76 17.44
CA MET A 83 -23.20 -11.86 18.36
C MET A 83 -22.51 -11.65 19.71
N TYR A 84 -21.32 -11.02 19.70
CA TYR A 84 -20.52 -10.77 20.91
C TYR A 84 -20.63 -9.34 21.46
N LEU A 85 -20.79 -8.32 20.59
CA LEU A 85 -20.91 -6.91 20.97
C LEU A 85 -22.25 -6.32 20.53
N GLY A 86 -22.94 -5.63 21.44
CA GLY A 86 -24.17 -4.89 21.16
C GLY A 86 -24.01 -3.82 20.06
N ARG A 87 -25.06 -3.59 19.27
CA ARG A 87 -25.03 -2.70 18.08
C ARG A 87 -24.66 -1.25 18.39
N PHE A 88 -25.10 -0.71 19.54
CA PHE A 88 -24.85 0.67 19.93
C PHE A 88 -23.41 0.90 20.38
N ALA A 89 -22.86 -0.01 21.21
CA ALA A 89 -21.45 0.01 21.61
C ALA A 89 -20.52 -0.08 20.39
N ARG A 90 -20.91 -0.84 19.35
CA ARG A 90 -20.19 -0.88 18.08
C ARG A 90 -20.18 0.48 17.36
N ALA A 91 -21.33 1.14 17.21
CA ALA A 91 -21.41 2.42 16.50
C ALA A 91 -20.59 3.52 17.19
N ALA A 92 -20.69 3.63 18.51
CA ALA A 92 -19.88 4.56 19.31
C ALA A 92 -18.39 4.22 19.23
N GLY A 93 -18.04 2.93 19.25
CA GLY A 93 -16.69 2.46 18.99
C GLY A 93 -16.17 2.91 17.62
N ARG A 94 -16.93 2.68 16.54
CA ARG A 94 -16.52 2.99 15.15
C ARG A 94 -16.03 4.43 14.98
N LEU A 95 -16.82 5.39 15.47
CA LEU A 95 -16.49 6.81 15.34
C LEU A 95 -15.22 7.17 16.14
N ARG A 96 -15.09 6.65 17.36
CA ARG A 96 -13.89 6.85 18.20
C ARG A 96 -12.64 6.30 17.52
N TRP A 97 -12.73 5.07 17.01
CA TRP A 97 -11.63 4.43 16.27
C TRP A 97 -11.26 5.20 15.00
N GLU A 98 -12.23 5.74 14.24
CA GLU A 98 -11.97 6.55 13.04
C GLU A 98 -11.20 7.84 13.36
N ILE A 99 -11.50 8.51 14.47
CA ILE A 99 -10.82 9.75 14.88
C ILE A 99 -9.41 9.43 15.42
N ALA A 100 -9.29 8.42 16.28
CA ALA A 100 -8.03 8.00 16.89
C ALA A 100 -7.01 7.55 15.85
N PHE A 101 -7.38 6.62 14.97
CA PHE A 101 -6.49 6.10 13.94
C PHE A 101 -6.05 7.17 12.95
N ARG A 102 -6.95 8.09 12.59
CA ARG A 102 -6.62 9.17 11.65
C ARG A 102 -5.43 10.00 12.14
N LYS A 103 -5.48 10.51 13.37
CA LYS A 103 -4.42 11.39 13.91
C LYS A 103 -3.09 10.65 14.04
N VAL A 104 -3.12 9.42 14.54
CA VAL A 104 -1.92 8.59 14.71
C VAL A 104 -1.28 8.25 13.37
N ILE A 105 -2.05 7.74 12.41
CA ILE A 105 -1.54 7.34 11.09
C ILE A 105 -0.94 8.55 10.38
N LEU A 106 -1.56 9.73 10.48
CA LEU A 106 -1.00 10.97 9.93
C LEU A 106 0.36 11.30 10.54
N SER A 107 0.48 11.28 11.87
CA SER A 107 1.75 11.56 12.56
C SER A 107 2.85 10.56 12.20
N MET A 108 2.55 9.26 12.15
CA MET A 108 3.53 8.24 11.74
C MET A 108 3.97 8.40 10.29
N CYS A 109 3.03 8.73 9.42
CA CYS A 109 3.28 9.01 8.02
C CYS A 109 4.24 10.20 7.85
N ASP A 110 4.08 11.27 8.63
CA ASP A 110 4.93 12.46 8.57
C ASP A 110 6.36 12.17 9.03
N VAL A 111 6.51 11.45 10.15
CA VAL A 111 7.82 10.98 10.63
C VAL A 111 8.51 10.10 9.57
N GLN A 112 7.77 9.13 9.00
CA GLN A 112 8.29 8.24 7.97
C GLN A 112 8.64 8.97 6.68
N LEU A 113 7.94 10.04 6.33
CA LEU A 113 8.30 10.87 5.19
C LEU A 113 9.68 11.49 5.38
N VAL A 114 9.86 12.24 6.46
CA VAL A 114 11.11 12.99 6.71
C VAL A 114 12.29 12.03 6.88
N THR A 115 12.13 10.99 7.68
CA THR A 115 13.18 10.00 7.93
C THR A 115 13.51 9.18 6.68
N GLY A 116 12.50 8.74 5.92
CA GLY A 116 12.68 8.00 4.67
C GLY A 116 13.38 8.81 3.56
N PHE A 117 13.12 10.12 3.49
CA PHE A 117 13.88 11.02 2.64
C PHE A 117 15.31 11.23 3.12
N GLY A 118 15.48 11.50 4.42
CA GLY A 118 16.79 11.73 5.01
C GLY A 118 17.74 10.56 4.76
N ILE A 119 17.30 9.33 5.01
CA ILE A 119 18.14 8.15 4.82
C ILE A 119 18.51 7.92 3.35
N LEU A 120 17.57 8.15 2.43
CA LEU A 120 17.79 7.93 1.00
C LEU A 120 18.71 9.01 0.41
N ILE A 121 18.50 10.28 0.78
CA ILE A 121 19.35 11.39 0.36
C ILE A 121 20.78 11.21 0.89
N SER A 122 20.94 10.84 2.17
CA SER A 122 22.25 10.56 2.75
C SER A 122 22.95 9.40 2.04
N ALA A 123 22.24 8.30 1.77
CA ALA A 123 22.82 7.17 1.04
C ALA A 123 23.25 7.54 -0.39
N TYR A 124 22.45 8.35 -1.10
CA TYR A 124 22.86 8.86 -2.42
C TYR A 124 24.07 9.78 -2.35
N LYS A 125 24.20 10.59 -1.30
CA LYS A 125 25.39 11.42 -1.07
C LYS A 125 26.62 10.54 -0.83
N ASP A 126 26.49 9.53 0.04
CA ASP A 126 27.58 8.60 0.36
C ASP A 126 27.97 7.72 -0.86
N LEU A 127 26.99 7.42 -1.72
CA LEU A 127 27.22 6.77 -3.02
C LEU A 127 28.08 7.65 -3.94
N LEU A 128 27.86 8.96 -3.96
CA LEU A 128 28.65 9.89 -4.78
C LEU A 128 30.08 10.06 -4.27
N SER A 129 30.31 9.90 -2.95
CA SER A 129 31.62 9.94 -2.32
C SER A 129 32.32 8.58 -2.20
N ASP A 130 31.78 7.54 -2.83
CA ASP A 130 32.34 6.18 -2.84
C ASP A 130 32.52 5.54 -1.45
N SER A 131 31.73 5.97 -0.46
CA SER A 131 31.87 5.56 0.94
C SER A 131 30.88 4.47 1.37
N ILE A 132 29.80 4.25 0.61
CA ILE A 132 28.76 3.28 0.98
C ILE A 132 29.01 1.88 0.37
N SER A 133 29.02 0.88 1.24
CA SER A 133 29.10 -0.53 0.83
C SER A 133 27.74 -1.04 0.30
N ALA A 134 27.76 -2.09 -0.50
CA ALA A 134 26.60 -2.81 -1.01
C ALA A 134 25.65 -3.25 0.13
N TYR A 135 26.19 -3.73 1.25
CA TYR A 135 25.40 -4.13 2.42
C TYR A 135 24.56 -2.97 2.97
N HIS A 136 25.19 -1.86 3.37
CA HIS A 136 24.49 -0.68 3.88
C HIS A 136 23.52 -0.09 2.84
N TRP A 137 23.89 -0.10 1.55
CA TRP A 137 22.99 0.32 0.46
C TRP A 137 21.70 -0.51 0.44
N GLN A 138 21.81 -1.84 0.49
CA GLN A 138 20.66 -2.73 0.49
C GLN A 138 19.76 -2.52 1.72
N ILE A 139 20.34 -2.27 2.90
CA ILE A 139 19.59 -1.93 4.11
C ILE A 139 18.81 -0.62 3.91
N VAL A 140 19.46 0.45 3.43
CA VAL A 140 18.79 1.74 3.18
C VAL A 140 17.62 1.59 2.21
N VAL A 141 17.81 0.85 1.11
CA VAL A 141 16.76 0.60 0.12
C VAL A 141 15.52 -0.02 0.76
N TYR A 142 15.69 -1.02 1.64
CA TYR A 142 14.56 -1.64 2.33
C TYR A 142 13.99 -0.78 3.48
N LEU A 143 14.77 0.08 4.13
CA LEU A 143 14.22 1.06 5.08
C LEU A 143 13.34 2.10 4.38
N SER A 144 13.81 2.64 3.24
CA SER A 144 13.02 3.54 2.40
C SER A 144 11.79 2.84 1.81
N TRP A 145 11.84 1.53 1.55
CA TRP A 145 10.65 0.73 1.21
C TRP A 145 9.59 0.78 2.30
N PHE A 146 9.96 0.64 3.58
CA PHE A 146 9.02 0.73 4.69
C PHE A 146 8.44 2.14 4.89
N SER A 147 9.22 3.18 4.60
CA SER A 147 8.68 4.54 4.49
C SER A 147 7.61 4.62 3.40
N ASN A 148 7.90 4.16 2.18
CA ASN A 148 6.93 4.12 1.08
C ASN A 148 5.67 3.29 1.43
N LEU A 149 5.84 2.16 2.11
CA LEU A 149 4.74 1.31 2.56
C LEU A 149 3.80 2.05 3.53
N THR A 150 4.37 2.79 4.49
CA THR A 150 3.63 3.63 5.44
C THR A 150 2.81 4.70 4.72
N HIS A 151 3.41 5.29 3.68
CA HIS A 151 2.77 6.26 2.81
C HIS A 151 1.60 5.69 2.01
N ILE A 152 1.77 4.50 1.44
CA ILE A 152 0.70 3.77 0.76
C ILE A 152 -0.43 3.44 1.73
N ALA A 153 -0.11 2.98 2.94
CA ALA A 153 -1.08 2.65 3.97
C ALA A 153 -1.94 3.87 4.38
N CYS A 154 -1.31 5.04 4.51
CA CYS A 154 -1.97 6.31 4.76
C CYS A 154 -2.96 6.67 3.64
N LEU A 155 -2.58 6.53 2.36
CA LEU A 155 -3.49 6.80 1.25
C LEU A 155 -4.71 5.87 1.22
N VAL A 156 -4.57 4.62 1.66
CA VAL A 156 -5.66 3.64 1.72
C VAL A 156 -6.68 4.04 2.79
N THR A 157 -6.23 4.34 4.01
CA THR A 157 -7.13 4.60 5.14
C THR A 157 -7.70 6.02 5.15
N LEU A 158 -6.93 7.01 4.66
CA LEU A 158 -7.30 8.42 4.75
C LEU A 158 -7.89 8.98 3.45
N ARG A 159 -8.27 8.12 2.50
CA ARG A 159 -8.85 8.53 1.21
C ARG A 159 -9.98 9.55 1.34
N GLY A 160 -10.92 9.33 2.25
CA GLY A 160 -12.05 10.24 2.47
C GLY A 160 -11.62 11.61 3.02
N TYR A 161 -10.70 11.60 3.99
CA TYR A 161 -10.14 12.81 4.61
C TYR A 161 -9.32 13.63 3.59
N LEU A 162 -8.42 12.97 2.86
CA LEU A 162 -7.54 13.58 1.84
C LEU A 162 -8.31 14.08 0.61
N HIS A 163 -9.50 13.54 0.34
CA HIS A 163 -10.36 14.09 -0.71
C HIS A 163 -10.83 15.51 -0.37
N HIS A 164 -11.12 15.76 0.92
CA HIS A 164 -11.57 17.06 1.40
C HIS A 164 -10.38 18.01 1.61
N HIS A 165 -9.22 17.49 2.05
CA HIS A 165 -7.98 18.24 2.25
C HIS A 165 -7.04 18.11 1.04
N GLN A 166 -7.43 18.72 -0.09
CA GLN A 166 -6.71 18.55 -1.36
C GLN A 166 -5.26 19.06 -1.35
N ARG A 167 -4.96 20.10 -0.55
CA ARG A 167 -3.59 20.63 -0.42
C ARG A 167 -2.67 19.63 0.27
N GLU A 168 -3.09 19.09 1.41
CA GLU A 168 -2.35 18.04 2.13
C GLU A 168 -2.14 16.80 1.26
N ARG A 169 -3.19 16.39 0.54
CA ARG A 169 -3.12 15.29 -0.41
C ARG A 169 -2.07 15.53 -1.49
N ASN A 170 -2.11 16.70 -2.14
CA ASN A 170 -1.23 16.98 -3.27
C ASN A 170 0.24 17.03 -2.82
N TRP A 171 0.55 17.67 -1.69
CA TRP A 171 1.91 17.67 -1.15
C TRP A 171 2.40 16.26 -0.82
N ARG A 172 1.58 15.44 -0.16
CA ARG A 172 1.93 14.03 0.14
C ARG A 172 2.17 13.23 -1.13
N LEU A 173 1.35 13.38 -2.16
CA LEU A 173 1.55 12.71 -3.45
C LEU A 173 2.84 13.15 -4.14
N VAL A 174 3.19 14.43 -4.08
CA VAL A 174 4.44 14.94 -4.65
C VAL A 174 5.63 14.34 -3.91
N PHE A 175 5.65 14.38 -2.57
CA PHE A 175 6.75 13.79 -1.82
C PHE A 175 6.82 12.26 -1.99
N MET A 176 5.70 11.55 -2.00
CA MET A 176 5.70 10.11 -2.32
C MET A 176 6.22 9.83 -3.73
N ALA A 177 5.85 10.65 -4.72
CA ALA A 177 6.34 10.51 -6.09
C ALA A 177 7.85 10.72 -6.17
N ILE A 178 8.40 11.73 -5.48
CA ILE A 178 9.85 11.95 -5.43
C ILE A 178 10.54 10.77 -4.72
N LEU A 179 10.03 10.32 -3.57
CA LEU A 179 10.59 9.16 -2.87
C LEU A 179 10.59 7.91 -3.76
N TRP A 180 9.52 7.69 -4.51
CA TRP A 180 9.39 6.59 -5.47
C TRP A 180 10.37 6.72 -6.65
N LEU A 181 10.58 7.93 -7.18
CA LEU A 181 11.56 8.21 -8.23
C LEU A 181 13.00 8.01 -7.76
N LEU A 182 13.29 8.20 -6.47
CA LEU A 182 14.59 7.88 -5.87
C LEU A 182 14.70 6.38 -5.55
N LEU A 183 13.63 5.74 -5.08
CA LEU A 183 13.67 4.34 -4.65
C LEU A 183 13.78 3.35 -5.82
N ILE A 184 13.17 3.62 -6.97
CA ILE A 184 13.23 2.71 -8.13
C ILE A 184 14.67 2.53 -8.65
N PRO A 185 15.43 3.61 -8.95
CA PRO A 185 16.83 3.46 -9.34
C PRO A 185 17.66 2.80 -8.23
N ALA A 186 17.33 3.04 -6.95
CA ALA A 186 18.06 2.45 -5.84
C ALA A 186 17.93 0.92 -5.75
N MET A 187 16.89 0.34 -6.35
CA MET A 187 16.71 -1.11 -6.49
C MET A 187 17.58 -1.75 -7.58
N VAL A 188 18.23 -0.97 -8.46
CA VAL A 188 19.02 -1.55 -9.57
C VAL A 188 20.25 -2.31 -9.06
N PRO A 189 21.11 -1.75 -8.18
CA PRO A 189 22.24 -2.48 -7.61
C PRO A 189 21.85 -3.77 -6.89
N THR A 190 20.68 -3.80 -6.24
CA THR A 190 20.26 -4.94 -5.44
C THR A 190 19.96 -6.19 -6.27
N THR A 191 19.80 -6.05 -7.59
CA THR A 191 19.66 -7.17 -8.53
C THR A 191 20.89 -8.09 -8.58
N TYR A 192 22.05 -7.59 -8.13
CA TYR A 192 23.33 -8.31 -8.16
C TYR A 192 23.77 -8.84 -6.78
N PHE A 193 23.01 -8.57 -5.71
CA PHE A 193 23.38 -8.87 -4.32
C PHE A 193 22.78 -10.22 -3.86
N ASN A 194 23.42 -11.32 -4.25
CA ASN A 194 22.97 -12.69 -3.97
C ASN A 194 23.65 -13.29 -2.72
N TRP A 195 23.35 -12.78 -1.53
CA TRP A 195 24.01 -13.28 -0.29
C TRP A 195 23.19 -14.31 0.49
N ALA A 196 21.89 -14.43 0.24
CA ALA A 196 21.00 -15.28 1.02
C ALA A 196 21.06 -16.77 0.62
N HIS A 197 21.65 -17.08 -0.54
CA HIS A 197 21.70 -18.41 -1.11
C HIS A 197 23.14 -18.70 -1.58
N TYR A 198 23.51 -19.99 -1.67
CA TYR A 198 24.77 -20.45 -2.29
C TYR A 198 24.74 -20.25 -3.83
N GLU A 199 24.37 -19.04 -4.24
CA GLU A 199 24.30 -18.58 -5.62
C GLU A 199 25.53 -17.75 -5.94
N PRO A 200 25.95 -17.68 -7.21
CA PRO A 200 26.98 -16.74 -7.64
C PRO A 200 26.56 -15.31 -7.31
N THR A 201 27.44 -14.57 -6.65
CA THR A 201 27.22 -13.15 -6.32
C THR A 201 28.26 -12.30 -7.03
N ALA A 202 27.82 -11.19 -7.62
CA ALA A 202 28.74 -10.22 -8.24
C ALA A 202 29.34 -9.27 -7.20
N ALA A 203 28.72 -9.16 -6.02
CA ALA A 203 29.12 -8.26 -4.95
C ALA A 203 29.42 -9.03 -3.67
N LEU A 204 30.50 -8.66 -2.98
CA LEU A 204 30.65 -8.95 -1.56
C LEU A 204 29.87 -7.89 -0.75
N PRO A 205 29.42 -8.18 0.48
CA PRO A 205 28.76 -7.19 1.34
C PRO A 205 29.55 -5.89 1.51
N ALA A 206 30.89 -5.98 1.51
CA ALA A 206 31.81 -4.85 1.63
C ALA A 206 32.09 -4.10 0.31
N SER A 207 31.71 -4.65 -0.86
CA SER A 207 31.95 -4.01 -2.16
C SER A 207 31.25 -2.65 -2.23
N ASN A 208 31.82 -1.68 -2.97
CA ASN A 208 31.17 -0.38 -3.15
C ASN A 208 29.89 -0.53 -4.00
N ALA A 209 28.77 0.00 -3.50
CA ALA A 209 27.48 -0.11 -4.17
C ALA A 209 27.44 0.58 -5.55
N ARG A 210 28.26 1.62 -5.77
CA ARG A 210 28.28 2.42 -7.00
C ARG A 210 28.64 1.61 -8.23
N CYS A 211 29.53 0.63 -8.09
CA CYS A 211 29.99 -0.22 -9.20
C CYS A 211 28.83 -0.98 -9.88
N PHE A 212 27.74 -1.21 -9.17
CA PHE A 212 26.59 -1.98 -9.64
C PHE A 212 25.51 -1.14 -10.33
N PHE A 213 25.74 0.17 -10.48
CA PHE A 213 24.93 1.01 -11.37
C PHE A 213 25.39 0.92 -12.84
N ASP A 214 26.64 0.55 -13.09
CA ASP A 214 27.11 0.24 -14.44
C ASP A 214 26.83 -1.22 -14.78
N LEU A 215 25.85 -1.45 -15.65
CA LEU A 215 25.44 -2.80 -16.05
C LEU A 215 26.57 -3.60 -16.71
N SER A 216 27.50 -2.94 -17.41
CA SER A 216 28.63 -3.62 -18.05
C SER A 216 29.59 -4.16 -16.99
N THR A 217 29.98 -3.29 -16.05
CA THR A 217 30.87 -3.66 -14.94
C THR A 217 30.23 -4.71 -14.04
N ALA A 218 28.95 -4.54 -13.67
CA ALA A 218 28.22 -5.50 -12.86
C ALA A 218 28.12 -6.88 -13.53
N GLY A 219 27.85 -6.90 -14.84
CA GLY A 219 27.83 -8.13 -15.63
C GLY A 219 29.18 -8.83 -15.65
N HIS A 220 30.28 -8.10 -15.86
CA HIS A 220 31.63 -8.66 -15.84
C HIS A 220 31.96 -9.28 -14.47
N LEU A 221 31.71 -8.55 -13.38
CA LEU A 221 31.94 -9.03 -12.01
C LEU A 221 31.10 -10.28 -11.69
N TYR A 222 29.88 -10.38 -12.22
CA TYR A 222 29.05 -11.57 -12.07
C TYR A 222 29.70 -12.80 -12.72
N TYR A 223 30.16 -12.68 -13.97
CA TYR A 223 30.81 -13.80 -14.68
C TYR A 223 32.16 -14.18 -14.06
N GLU A 224 32.91 -13.20 -13.57
CA GLU A 224 34.17 -13.45 -12.87
C GLU A 224 33.93 -14.18 -11.53
N GLY A 225 32.98 -13.71 -10.72
CA GLY A 225 32.57 -14.39 -9.48
C GLY A 225 31.99 -15.79 -9.72
N PHE A 226 31.29 -15.98 -10.84
CA PHE A 226 30.83 -17.29 -11.29
C PHE A 226 31.99 -18.25 -11.58
N ASN A 227 33.01 -17.80 -12.31
CA ASN A 227 34.19 -18.64 -12.60
C ASN A 227 34.91 -19.09 -11.33
N ALA A 228 34.96 -18.25 -10.30
CA ALA A 228 35.53 -18.60 -9.00
C ALA A 228 34.69 -19.63 -8.22
N THR A 229 33.38 -19.68 -8.44
CA THR A 229 32.43 -20.58 -7.76
C THR A 229 32.01 -21.79 -8.59
N PHE A 230 32.65 -22.00 -9.75
CA PHE A 230 32.36 -23.06 -10.73
C PHE A 230 32.28 -24.48 -10.13
N PHE A 231 32.99 -24.73 -9.03
CA PHE A 231 32.96 -26.01 -8.33
C PHE A 231 31.64 -26.33 -7.59
N ILE A 232 30.73 -25.36 -7.44
CA ILE A 232 29.51 -25.49 -6.59
C ILE A 232 28.23 -25.67 -7.42
N ARG A 233 28.05 -24.99 -8.56
CA ARG A 233 26.90 -25.18 -9.47
C ARG A 233 27.26 -24.87 -10.94
N PRO A 234 26.88 -25.73 -11.90
CA PRO A 234 27.06 -25.43 -13.32
C PRO A 234 26.08 -24.34 -13.79
N SER A 235 26.63 -23.36 -14.52
CA SER A 235 25.98 -22.29 -15.31
C SER A 235 24.57 -21.87 -14.85
N MET A 236 24.49 -20.90 -13.93
CA MET A 236 23.23 -20.22 -13.63
C MET A 236 23.17 -18.87 -14.38
N PRO A 237 22.24 -18.67 -15.32
CA PRO A 237 22.07 -17.37 -15.97
C PRO A 237 21.56 -16.33 -14.97
N LEU A 238 21.94 -15.06 -15.17
CA LEU A 238 21.54 -13.96 -14.28
C LEU A 238 20.01 -13.87 -14.10
N SER A 239 19.23 -14.22 -15.12
CA SER A 239 17.76 -14.26 -15.10
C SER A 239 17.16 -15.22 -14.06
N GLU A 240 17.92 -16.24 -13.67
CA GLU A 240 17.50 -17.26 -12.70
C GLU A 240 17.93 -16.94 -11.28
N THR A 241 18.76 -15.90 -11.08
CA THR A 241 19.21 -15.52 -9.75
C THR A 241 18.07 -14.99 -8.89
N SER A 242 18.12 -15.35 -7.60
CA SER A 242 17.12 -14.95 -6.62
C SER A 242 17.08 -13.44 -6.40
N ALA A 243 18.23 -12.74 -6.43
CA ALA A 243 18.27 -11.29 -6.28
C ALA A 243 17.56 -10.57 -7.42
N LEU A 244 17.83 -10.92 -8.69
CA LEU A 244 17.17 -10.29 -9.82
C LEU A 244 15.65 -10.52 -9.77
N GLN A 245 15.20 -11.76 -9.59
CA GLN A 245 13.77 -12.06 -9.48
C GLN A 245 13.12 -11.27 -8.33
N SER A 246 13.82 -11.18 -7.19
CA SER A 246 13.31 -10.44 -6.04
C SER A 246 13.23 -8.94 -6.26
N ALA A 247 14.21 -8.35 -6.93
CA ALA A 247 14.24 -6.94 -7.27
C ALA A 247 13.14 -6.61 -8.29
N VAL A 248 12.93 -7.46 -9.30
CA VAL A 248 11.82 -7.33 -10.26
C VAL A 248 10.46 -7.38 -9.55
N VAL A 249 10.24 -8.37 -8.67
CA VAL A 249 9.01 -8.45 -7.87
C VAL A 249 8.84 -7.19 -7.01
N SER A 250 9.92 -6.70 -6.39
CA SER A 250 9.90 -5.50 -5.56
C SER A 250 9.52 -4.25 -6.38
N ILE A 251 10.13 -4.06 -7.55
CA ILE A 251 9.82 -2.95 -8.46
C ILE A 251 8.37 -3.03 -8.94
N LEU A 252 7.88 -4.20 -9.33
CA LEU A 252 6.49 -4.38 -9.73
C LEU A 252 5.52 -4.06 -8.59
N LEU A 253 5.81 -4.53 -7.37
CA LEU A 253 5.03 -4.20 -6.19
C LEU A 253 4.99 -2.68 -5.95
N LEU A 254 6.13 -1.97 -6.04
CA LEU A 254 6.19 -0.50 -5.90
C LEU A 254 5.35 0.23 -6.95
N ILE A 255 5.50 -0.13 -8.23
CA ILE A 255 4.80 0.52 -9.34
C ILE A 255 3.30 0.27 -9.21
N LEU A 256 2.89 -0.98 -9.00
CA LEU A 256 1.49 -1.35 -8.93
C LEU A 256 0.81 -0.80 -7.67
N SER A 257 1.48 -0.81 -6.52
CA SER A 257 0.92 -0.27 -5.28
C SER A 257 0.72 1.24 -5.35
N PHE A 258 1.70 1.98 -5.88
CA PHE A 258 1.57 3.43 -6.02
C PHE A 258 0.53 3.80 -7.10
N GLY A 259 0.63 3.16 -8.28
CA GLY A 259 -0.26 3.43 -9.40
C GLY A 259 -1.73 3.19 -9.08
N THR A 260 -2.06 2.04 -8.49
CA THR A 260 -3.45 1.72 -8.12
C THR A 260 -4.02 2.69 -7.07
N ARG A 261 -3.19 3.24 -6.18
CA ARG A 261 -3.61 4.17 -5.11
C ARG A 261 -3.84 5.55 -5.68
N CYS A 262 -2.94 6.04 -6.52
CA CYS A 262 -3.13 7.27 -7.29
C CYS A 262 -4.42 7.21 -8.12
N MET A 263 -4.69 6.07 -8.77
CA MET A 263 -5.92 5.85 -9.54
C MET A 263 -7.19 5.91 -8.69
N LYS A 264 -7.19 5.36 -7.48
CA LYS A 264 -8.35 5.37 -6.57
C LYS A 264 -8.56 6.72 -5.90
N LEU A 265 -7.50 7.46 -5.64
CA LEU A 265 -7.55 8.66 -4.80
C LEU A 265 -8.26 9.85 -5.45
N THR A 266 -8.17 10.02 -6.78
CA THR A 266 -8.87 11.14 -7.45
C THR A 266 -10.26 10.73 -7.96
N LYS A 267 -11.25 11.60 -7.75
CA LYS A 267 -12.63 11.39 -8.22
C LYS A 267 -12.67 11.23 -9.76
N LYS A 268 -11.92 12.06 -10.49
CA LYS A 268 -11.86 12.02 -11.96
C LYS A 268 -11.34 10.67 -12.48
N THR A 269 -10.23 10.17 -11.95
CA THR A 269 -9.67 8.87 -12.37
C THR A 269 -10.56 7.71 -11.94
N SER A 270 -11.10 7.75 -10.71
CA SER A 270 -12.02 6.73 -10.22
C SER A 270 -13.31 6.66 -11.05
N GLU A 271 -13.86 7.79 -11.48
CA GLU A 271 -15.03 7.82 -12.36
C GLU A 271 -14.68 7.40 -13.79
N LEU A 272 -13.53 7.80 -14.32
CA LEU A 272 -13.07 7.35 -15.65
C LEU A 272 -12.92 5.83 -15.71
N ILE A 273 -12.30 5.23 -14.69
CA ILE A 273 -12.17 3.77 -14.55
C ILE A 273 -13.54 3.11 -14.43
N ARG A 274 -14.42 3.66 -13.59
CA ARG A 274 -15.77 3.10 -13.39
C ARG A 274 -16.60 3.16 -14.68
N LEU A 275 -16.49 4.22 -15.46
CA LEU A 275 -17.25 4.36 -16.71
C LEU A 275 -16.61 3.55 -17.83
N ASN A 276 -15.31 3.72 -18.09
CA ASN A 276 -14.65 3.06 -19.21
C ASN A 276 -14.40 1.57 -18.95
N ILE A 277 -13.81 1.21 -17.82
CA ILE A 277 -13.43 -0.19 -17.56
C ILE A 277 -14.66 -0.98 -17.13
N ARG A 278 -15.48 -0.50 -16.20
CA ARG A 278 -16.61 -1.30 -15.70
C ARG A 278 -17.79 -1.35 -16.67
N GLN A 279 -18.18 -0.22 -17.27
CA GLN A 279 -19.36 -0.20 -18.14
C GLN A 279 -19.07 -0.75 -19.54
N LYS A 280 -17.98 -0.33 -20.21
CA LYS A 280 -17.69 -0.85 -21.56
C LYS A 280 -17.38 -2.34 -21.54
N THR A 281 -16.58 -2.82 -20.59
CA THR A 281 -16.28 -4.25 -20.43
C THR A 281 -17.56 -5.03 -20.14
N SER A 282 -18.41 -4.54 -19.23
CA SER A 282 -19.68 -5.22 -18.96
C SER A 282 -20.64 -5.22 -20.15
N GLN A 283 -20.68 -4.16 -20.96
CA GLN A 283 -21.53 -4.11 -22.16
C GLN A 283 -21.00 -5.03 -23.26
N PHE A 284 -19.69 -5.04 -23.48
CA PHE A 284 -19.02 -5.92 -24.43
C PHE A 284 -19.32 -7.40 -24.11
N PHE A 285 -19.07 -7.81 -22.86
CA PHE A 285 -19.31 -9.20 -22.46
C PHE A 285 -20.80 -9.58 -22.44
N LYS A 286 -21.70 -8.65 -22.12
CA LYS A 286 -23.15 -8.90 -22.25
C LYS A 286 -23.54 -9.20 -23.69
N LYS A 287 -23.06 -8.39 -24.65
CA LYS A 287 -23.28 -8.63 -26.08
C LYS A 287 -22.69 -9.97 -26.53
N ALA A 288 -21.45 -10.27 -26.13
CA ALA A 288 -20.80 -11.55 -26.47
C ALA A 288 -21.57 -12.76 -25.89
N LEU A 289 -22.09 -12.63 -24.67
CA LEU A 289 -22.90 -13.65 -24.01
C LEU A 289 -24.25 -13.84 -24.72
N GLU A 290 -24.92 -12.75 -25.10
CA GLU A 290 -26.18 -12.79 -25.85
C GLU A 290 -26.02 -13.44 -27.22
N VAL A 291 -24.94 -13.12 -27.95
CA VAL A 291 -24.62 -13.75 -29.25
C VAL A 291 -24.35 -15.23 -29.06
N SER A 292 -23.53 -15.60 -28.07
CA SER A 292 -23.19 -17.00 -27.79
C SER A 292 -24.41 -17.82 -27.36
N LYS A 293 -25.28 -17.25 -26.52
CA LYS A 293 -26.53 -17.89 -26.09
C LYS A 293 -27.49 -18.07 -27.26
N LYS A 294 -27.71 -17.03 -28.08
CA LYS A 294 -28.54 -17.12 -29.29
C LYS A 294 -28.03 -18.19 -30.26
N LYS A 295 -26.71 -18.38 -30.35
CA LYS A 295 -26.11 -19.44 -31.16
C LYS A 295 -26.48 -20.82 -30.61
N VAL A 296 -26.31 -21.05 -29.31
CA VAL A 296 -26.70 -22.32 -28.64
C VAL A 296 -28.20 -22.62 -28.82
N ASP A 297 -29.07 -21.61 -28.66
CA ASP A 297 -30.52 -21.79 -28.75
C ASP A 297 -31.00 -22.10 -30.18
N LYS A 298 -30.28 -21.63 -31.22
CA LYS A 298 -30.62 -21.85 -32.63
C LYS A 298 -30.03 -23.14 -33.22
N THR A 299 -29.00 -23.71 -32.61
CA THR A 299 -28.32 -24.89 -33.15
C THR A 299 -29.11 -26.16 -32.83
N VAL A 300 -29.62 -26.83 -33.89
CA VAL A 300 -30.37 -28.09 -33.79
C VAL A 300 -29.45 -29.30 -33.70
N ASP A 301 -28.32 -29.29 -34.41
CA ASP A 301 -27.39 -30.42 -34.43
C ASP A 301 -26.64 -30.59 -33.10
N ARG A 302 -26.50 -31.84 -32.66
CA ARG A 302 -26.02 -32.19 -31.30
C ARG A 302 -24.55 -31.85 -31.10
N THR A 303 -23.72 -32.06 -32.13
CA THR A 303 -22.27 -31.81 -32.08
C THR A 303 -21.97 -30.32 -32.07
N ASP A 304 -22.60 -29.56 -32.96
CA ASP A 304 -22.47 -28.11 -33.03
C ASP A 304 -23.02 -27.42 -31.77
N ARG A 305 -24.11 -27.96 -31.18
CA ARG A 305 -24.68 -27.44 -29.93
C ARG A 305 -23.74 -27.67 -28.74
N ALA A 306 -23.04 -28.81 -28.70
CA ALA A 306 -22.02 -29.06 -27.69
C ALA A 306 -20.86 -28.05 -27.82
N GLY A 307 -20.36 -27.81 -29.03
CA GLY A 307 -19.33 -26.80 -29.31
C GLY A 307 -19.77 -25.38 -28.91
N ALA A 308 -20.98 -24.97 -29.28
CA ALA A 308 -21.53 -23.67 -28.91
C ALA A 308 -21.69 -23.51 -27.38
N THR A 309 -22.03 -24.60 -26.68
CA THR A 309 -22.12 -24.62 -25.20
C THR A 309 -20.76 -24.43 -24.54
N VAL A 310 -19.70 -25.06 -25.08
CA VAL A 310 -18.32 -24.86 -24.59
C VAL A 310 -17.90 -23.40 -24.78
N VAL A 311 -18.16 -22.81 -25.94
CA VAL A 311 -17.87 -21.38 -26.20
C VAL A 311 -18.63 -20.49 -25.22
N LEU A 312 -19.92 -20.74 -24.99
CA LEU A 312 -20.71 -19.99 -24.00
C LEU A 312 -20.10 -20.08 -22.60
N ARG A 313 -19.67 -21.27 -22.16
CA ARG A 313 -19.00 -21.48 -20.87
C ARG A 313 -17.68 -20.73 -20.77
N LEU A 314 -16.87 -20.74 -21.83
CA LEU A 314 -15.62 -19.97 -21.89
C LEU A 314 -15.89 -18.47 -21.80
N VAL A 315 -16.86 -17.95 -22.55
CA VAL A 315 -17.24 -16.52 -22.50
C VAL A 315 -17.74 -16.15 -21.10
N MET A 316 -18.54 -17.01 -20.46
CA MET A 316 -18.96 -16.81 -19.06
C MET A 316 -17.77 -16.81 -18.10
N ALA A 317 -16.86 -17.77 -18.22
CA ALA A 317 -15.68 -17.86 -17.36
C ALA A 317 -14.83 -16.60 -17.47
N VAL A 318 -14.53 -16.13 -18.69
CA VAL A 318 -13.77 -14.89 -18.92
C VAL A 318 -14.51 -13.68 -18.35
N TYR A 319 -15.83 -13.58 -18.55
CA TYR A 319 -16.63 -12.48 -18.00
C TYR A 319 -16.59 -12.44 -16.46
N PHE A 320 -16.86 -13.58 -15.81
CA PHE A 320 -16.89 -13.65 -14.35
C PHE A 320 -15.50 -13.42 -13.75
N THR A 321 -14.45 -13.97 -14.35
CA THR A 321 -13.06 -13.74 -13.95
C THR A 321 -12.66 -12.27 -14.09
N GLY A 322 -12.92 -11.64 -15.24
CA GLY A 322 -12.62 -10.22 -15.46
C GLY A 322 -13.40 -9.31 -14.51
N LYS A 323 -14.66 -9.64 -14.25
CA LYS A 323 -15.49 -8.93 -13.27
C LYS A 323 -14.95 -9.08 -11.85
N LEU A 324 -14.58 -10.30 -11.45
CA LEU A 324 -13.99 -10.57 -10.13
C LEU A 324 -12.70 -9.78 -9.96
N TYR A 325 -11.78 -9.81 -10.93
CA TYR A 325 -10.55 -9.02 -10.85
C TYR A 325 -10.82 -7.52 -10.81
N THR A 326 -11.80 -7.01 -11.56
CA THR A 326 -12.15 -5.58 -11.49
C THR A 326 -12.74 -5.20 -10.13
N ASP A 327 -13.62 -6.04 -9.58
CA ASP A 327 -14.20 -5.83 -8.25
C ASP A 327 -13.08 -5.95 -7.18
N LEU A 328 -12.12 -6.87 -7.30
CA LEU A 328 -10.94 -6.96 -6.41
C LEU A 328 -9.99 -5.75 -6.53
N LEU A 329 -9.69 -5.30 -7.75
CA LEU A 329 -8.83 -4.14 -7.99
C LEU A 329 -9.42 -2.85 -7.41
N THR A 330 -10.75 -2.75 -7.34
CA THR A 330 -11.45 -1.60 -6.78
C THR A 330 -11.81 -1.75 -5.31
N SER A 331 -11.46 -2.89 -4.70
CA SER A 331 -11.81 -3.21 -3.31
C SER A 331 -10.80 -2.65 -2.32
N ASP A 332 -11.28 -2.26 -1.13
CA ASP A 332 -10.42 -1.74 -0.07
C ASP A 332 -9.78 -2.89 0.74
N ILE A 333 -10.43 -4.06 0.91
CA ILE A 333 -9.78 -5.24 1.51
C ILE A 333 -8.61 -5.75 0.67
N SER A 334 -8.74 -5.70 -0.66
CA SER A 334 -7.65 -6.03 -1.58
C SER A 334 -6.46 -5.10 -1.35
N ASP A 335 -6.73 -3.83 -1.01
CA ASP A 335 -5.66 -2.88 -0.73
C ASP A 335 -4.92 -3.19 0.57
N VAL A 336 -5.66 -3.60 1.61
CA VAL A 336 -5.10 -4.07 2.88
C VAL A 336 -4.31 -5.38 2.69
N TYR A 337 -4.83 -6.30 1.89
CA TYR A 337 -4.15 -7.57 1.58
C TYR A 337 -2.80 -7.33 0.88
N TRP A 338 -2.78 -6.52 -0.18
CA TRP A 338 -1.54 -6.22 -0.88
C TRP A 338 -0.55 -5.40 -0.04
N LEU A 339 -1.06 -4.56 0.88
CA LEU A 339 -0.22 -3.88 1.86
C LEU A 339 0.48 -4.89 2.78
N LEU A 340 -0.24 -5.90 3.30
CA LEU A 340 0.35 -6.96 4.12
C LEU A 340 1.38 -7.79 3.35
N VAL A 341 1.07 -8.19 2.12
CA VAL A 341 2.01 -8.92 1.25
C VAL A 341 3.28 -8.11 1.04
N SER A 342 3.16 -6.81 0.77
CA SER A 342 4.30 -5.91 0.59
C SER A 342 5.12 -5.71 1.88
N ALA A 343 4.45 -5.63 3.04
CA ALA A 343 5.09 -5.54 4.36
C ALA A 343 5.91 -6.80 4.68
N LEU A 344 5.30 -7.98 4.49
CA LEU A 344 5.95 -9.27 4.70
C LEU A 344 7.12 -9.46 3.73
N TRP A 345 6.92 -9.14 2.46
CA TRP A 345 7.97 -9.20 1.44
C TRP A 345 9.18 -8.35 1.82
N GLY A 346 8.97 -7.06 2.15
CA GLY A 346 10.04 -6.18 2.61
C GLY A 346 10.73 -6.67 3.88
N THR A 347 9.99 -7.26 4.81
CA THR A 347 10.54 -7.75 6.10
C THR A 347 11.44 -8.96 5.89
N ILE A 348 11.00 -9.92 5.06
CA ILE A 348 11.81 -11.09 4.70
C ILE A 348 13.11 -10.65 4.04
N ARG A 349 13.04 -9.70 3.11
CA ARG A 349 14.22 -9.22 2.38
C ARG A 349 15.18 -8.41 3.25
N LEU A 350 14.66 -7.53 4.11
CA LEU A 350 15.48 -6.81 5.08
C LEU A 350 16.17 -7.76 6.06
N SER A 351 15.47 -8.79 6.53
CA SER A 351 16.04 -9.82 7.41
C SER A 351 17.16 -10.60 6.72
N GLN A 352 16.94 -11.04 5.47
CA GLN A 352 17.96 -11.68 4.65
C GLN A 352 19.18 -10.78 4.45
N ALA A 353 18.97 -9.51 4.13
CA ALA A 353 20.05 -8.53 3.98
C ALA A 353 20.81 -8.30 5.30
N ARG A 354 20.13 -8.25 6.45
CA ARG A 354 20.80 -8.10 7.75
C ARG A 354 21.63 -9.32 8.11
N SER A 355 21.15 -10.52 7.77
CA SER A 355 21.86 -11.78 8.06
C SER A 355 23.08 -12.04 7.16
N SER A 356 23.28 -11.27 6.09
CA SER A 356 24.34 -11.53 5.11
C SER A 356 25.73 -11.04 5.53
N ALA A 357 25.82 -10.22 6.57
CA ALA A 357 27.08 -9.69 7.06
C ALA A 357 27.07 -9.54 8.58
N ILE A 358 28.18 -9.91 9.23
CA ILE A 358 28.41 -9.63 10.64
C ILE A 358 29.20 -8.32 10.71
N VAL A 359 28.53 -7.25 11.10
CA VAL A 359 29.13 -5.91 11.22
C VAL A 359 28.85 -5.41 12.65
N ALA A 360 29.86 -4.87 13.31
CA ALA A 360 29.75 -4.30 14.65
C ALA A 360 28.96 -2.97 14.61
N GLU A 361 27.64 -3.06 14.61
CA GLU A 361 26.70 -1.92 14.52
C GLU A 361 25.83 -1.80 15.78
N ASP A 362 26.12 -2.59 16.82
CA ASP A 362 25.33 -2.68 18.05
C ASP A 362 25.58 -1.50 19.02
N GLU A 363 26.59 -0.68 18.74
CA GLU A 363 26.83 0.56 19.49
C GLU A 363 25.73 1.59 19.19
N TRP A 364 25.18 2.19 20.25
CA TRP A 364 24.11 3.18 20.13
C TRP A 364 24.67 4.50 19.60
N ALA A 365 24.34 4.81 18.35
CA ALA A 365 24.65 6.07 17.73
C ALA A 365 23.47 7.07 17.79
N PHE A 366 23.73 8.33 17.44
CA PHE A 366 22.73 9.40 17.49
C PHE A 366 21.50 9.08 16.62
N GLY A 367 21.70 8.60 15.40
CA GLY A 367 20.64 8.27 14.46
C GLY A 367 19.75 7.12 14.96
N GLN A 368 20.33 6.14 15.65
CA GLN A 368 19.57 5.06 16.29
C GLN A 368 18.68 5.57 17.43
N THR A 369 19.23 6.40 18.31
CA THR A 369 18.49 6.99 19.44
C THR A 369 17.34 7.87 18.93
N LEU A 370 17.62 8.74 17.96
CA LEU A 370 16.62 9.62 17.35
C LEU A 370 15.48 8.81 16.70
N SER A 371 15.81 7.73 15.96
CA SER A 371 14.82 6.90 15.29
C SER A 371 13.83 6.24 16.26
N VAL A 372 14.31 5.77 17.41
CA VAL A 372 13.46 5.19 18.46
C VAL A 372 12.59 6.27 19.13
N LEU A 373 13.16 7.43 19.44
CA LEU A 373 12.40 8.54 20.04
C LEU A 373 11.28 9.04 19.13
N LEU A 374 11.53 9.11 17.82
CA LEU A 374 10.52 9.49 16.82
C LEU A 374 9.38 8.49 16.72
N LEU A 375 9.62 7.21 17.02
CA LEU A 375 8.57 6.18 17.10
C LEU A 375 7.73 6.28 18.38
N LEU A 376 8.30 6.73 19.50
CA LEU A 376 7.58 6.84 20.78
C LEU A 376 6.41 7.83 20.72
N GLY A 377 6.58 8.98 20.07
CA GLY A 377 5.55 10.01 19.99
C GLY A 377 4.21 9.48 19.46
N PRO A 378 4.18 8.87 18.26
CA PRO A 378 2.97 8.27 17.72
C PRO A 378 2.41 7.09 18.53
N ILE A 379 3.27 6.30 19.19
CA ILE A 379 2.81 5.22 20.10
C ILE A 379 2.05 5.82 21.28
N VAL A 380 2.61 6.84 21.94
CA VAL A 380 1.94 7.54 23.05
C VAL A 380 0.61 8.13 22.58
N ALA A 381 0.59 8.78 21.41
CA ALA A 381 -0.64 9.30 20.83
C ALA A 381 -1.69 8.20 20.58
N THR A 382 -1.25 7.00 20.20
CA THR A 382 -2.13 5.83 20.05
C THR A 382 -2.70 5.41 21.39
N ILE A 383 -1.87 5.25 22.41
CA ILE A 383 -2.30 4.82 23.75
C ILE A 383 -3.33 5.81 24.31
N VAL A 384 -3.05 7.12 24.26
CA VAL A 384 -3.97 8.17 24.71
C VAL A 384 -5.28 8.14 23.94
N ALA A 385 -5.23 7.92 22.62
CA ALA A 385 -6.44 7.87 21.81
C ALA A 385 -7.30 6.61 22.07
N LEU A 386 -6.70 5.50 22.48
CA LEU A 386 -7.38 4.25 22.80
C LEU A 386 -7.92 4.21 24.23
N PHE A 387 -7.21 4.81 25.17
CA PHE A 387 -7.53 4.88 26.59
C PHE A 387 -7.69 6.34 27.05
N PRO A 388 -8.70 7.08 26.56
CA PRO A 388 -9.00 8.38 27.13
C PRO A 388 -9.40 8.18 28.60
N ASP A 389 -8.86 9.02 29.49
CA ASP A 389 -9.23 9.03 30.89
C ASP A 389 -10.75 9.04 31.00
N THR A 390 -11.27 7.96 31.58
CA THR A 390 -12.71 7.79 31.75
C THR A 390 -13.07 8.63 32.95
N GLU A 391 -13.33 9.93 32.77
CA GLU A 391 -14.11 10.63 33.79
C GLU A 391 -15.52 10.02 33.78
N PRO A 392 -15.95 9.35 34.86
CA PRO A 392 -17.28 8.78 34.92
C PRO A 392 -18.30 9.93 34.96
N GLY A 393 -18.96 10.20 33.82
CA GLY A 393 -20.11 11.10 33.76
C GLY A 393 -20.05 12.23 32.72
N LYS A 394 -18.95 12.42 32.00
CA LYS A 394 -18.92 13.32 30.83
C LYS A 394 -18.76 12.50 29.56
N LEU A 395 -19.82 12.42 28.74
CA LEU A 395 -19.59 12.18 27.31
C LEU A 395 -18.58 13.24 26.85
N PRO A 396 -17.54 12.88 26.09
CA PRO A 396 -16.68 13.89 25.50
C PRO A 396 -17.59 14.79 24.65
N ASN A 397 -17.65 16.07 25.01
CA ASN A 397 -18.08 17.12 24.10
C ASN A 397 -17.05 17.14 22.96
N ILE A 398 -17.18 16.18 22.05
CA ILE A 398 -16.49 16.17 20.78
C ILE A 398 -17.12 17.32 20.00
N GLU A 399 -16.48 18.49 20.06
CA GLU A 399 -16.61 19.63 19.16
C GLU A 399 -17.83 19.58 18.22
N LEU A 400 -18.99 19.93 18.76
CA LEU A 400 -20.08 20.54 18.00
C LEU A 400 -19.78 22.03 17.69
N GLU A 401 -18.64 22.55 18.12
CA GLU A 401 -18.23 23.93 17.91
C GLU A 401 -17.81 24.23 16.47
N SER A 402 -17.40 23.24 15.67
CA SER A 402 -17.17 23.46 14.23
C SER A 402 -18.48 23.53 13.41
N ILE A 403 -19.64 23.24 14.03
CA ILE A 403 -20.97 23.39 13.42
C ILE A 403 -21.65 24.68 13.92
N ARG A 404 -21.20 25.29 15.02
CA ARG A 404 -21.84 26.48 15.61
C ARG A 404 -21.36 27.82 15.03
N ILE A 405 -20.21 27.86 14.35
CA ILE A 405 -19.71 29.10 13.73
C ILE A 405 -20.50 29.48 12.46
N GLY A 406 -21.41 28.62 11.96
CA GLY A 406 -22.28 28.91 10.81
C GLY A 406 -23.59 29.65 11.12
N ASN A 407 -23.94 29.87 12.40
CA ASN A 407 -25.28 30.36 12.79
C ASN A 407 -25.31 31.66 13.62
N GLN A 408 -24.29 32.51 13.53
CA GLN A 408 -24.36 33.89 14.03
C GLN A 408 -23.87 34.91 13.00
N VAL A 409 -24.60 35.06 11.90
CA VAL A 409 -24.72 36.33 11.18
C VAL A 409 -26.17 36.48 10.71
N SER A 410 -27.05 36.90 11.62
CA SER A 410 -28.30 37.59 11.29
C SER A 410 -28.97 38.05 12.59
N LEU A 411 -28.62 39.25 13.03
CA LEU A 411 -29.53 40.22 13.65
C LEU A 411 -28.97 41.61 13.40
#